data_AF-A0A6N8I3T7-F1
#
_entry.id   AF-A0A6N8I3T7-F1
#
_cell.length_a   1.000
_cell.length_b   1.000
_cell.length_c   1.000
_cell.angle_alpha   90.00
_cell.angle_beta   90.00
_cell.angle_gamma   90.00
#
_symmetry.space_group_name_H-M   'P 1'
#
loop_
_entity.id
_entity.type
_entity.pdbx_description
1 polymer ?
#
loop_
_entity_poly.entity_id
_entity_poly.type
_entity_poly.pdbx_seq_one_letter_code
_entity_poly.pdbx_strand_id
1 'polypeptide(L)'
;MCLSILNGKALDYPVFLDIEEDSQYALPAEQVSAIAAAFCKTVADAGYRAGVYSYADMLGNKLTGSALAPYDKWVAHVDVSAPRYSGNYTVWQYSHTGTVPGVSTQVDLDYSYRDYPNPAPQARDISLLSDSPSAITLQKGKSYTFKFTPNGISGLPAFSSGNSAAVKVVSRKNAGGCWYVKITAAGAGATSLYSTVSGEKPVRRCVVTVV
;
A
#
# COMPACT_ATOMS: atom_id res chain seq x y z
N MET A 1 -12.01 -15.45 -5.51
CA MET A 1 -13.13 -15.62 -4.57
C MET A 1 -13.45 -14.36 -3.78
N CYS A 2 -12.48 -13.71 -3.11
CA CYS A 2 -12.74 -12.48 -2.34
C CYS A 2 -13.40 -11.36 -3.17
N LEU A 3 -12.75 -10.89 -4.25
CA LEU A 3 -13.27 -9.78 -5.07
C LEU A 3 -14.64 -10.06 -5.71
N SER A 4 -14.92 -11.31 -6.09
CA SER A 4 -16.22 -11.68 -6.64
C SER A 4 -17.35 -11.59 -5.61
N ILE A 5 -17.05 -11.83 -4.33
CA ILE A 5 -18.02 -11.66 -3.23
C ILE A 5 -18.28 -10.17 -2.98
N LEU A 6 -17.22 -9.34 -3.01
CA LEU A 6 -17.33 -7.90 -2.84
C LEU A 6 -18.15 -7.26 -3.97
N ASN A 7 -18.01 -7.75 -5.21
CA ASN A 7 -18.82 -7.36 -6.37
C ASN A 7 -18.95 -5.84 -6.54
N GLY A 8 -17.87 -5.09 -6.29
CA GLY A 8 -17.85 -3.64 -6.45
C GLY A 8 -18.50 -2.83 -5.33
N LYS A 9 -18.93 -3.45 -4.22
CA LYS A 9 -19.51 -2.74 -3.08
C LYS A 9 -18.49 -1.77 -2.47
N ALA A 10 -18.92 -0.55 -2.18
CA ALA A 10 -18.12 0.37 -1.38
C ALA A 10 -17.99 -0.18 0.04
N LEU A 11 -16.78 -0.17 0.58
CA LEU A 11 -16.50 -0.60 1.95
C LEU A 11 -15.98 0.59 2.76
N ASP A 12 -16.49 0.72 3.97
CA ASP A 12 -16.00 1.72 4.91
C ASP A 12 -14.63 1.30 5.48
N TYR A 13 -14.40 0.00 5.68
CA TYR A 13 -13.14 -0.56 6.18
C TYR A 13 -12.31 -1.26 5.08
N PRO A 14 -10.98 -1.44 5.30
CA PRO A 14 -10.16 -2.28 4.45
C PRO A 14 -10.64 -3.73 4.39
N VAL A 15 -10.27 -4.41 3.31
CA VAL A 15 -10.33 -5.88 3.25
C VAL A 15 -9.07 -6.41 3.91
N PHE A 16 -9.22 -7.13 5.02
CA PHE A 16 -8.11 -7.76 5.71
C PHE A 16 -7.97 -9.22 5.28
N LEU A 17 -6.74 -9.65 5.00
CA LEU A 17 -6.43 -11.07 4.95
C LEU A 17 -6.20 -11.58 6.37
N ASP A 18 -6.95 -12.59 6.76
CA ASP A 18 -6.75 -13.31 8.00
C ASP A 18 -5.66 -14.39 7.81
N ILE A 19 -4.64 -14.37 8.66
CA ILE A 19 -3.53 -15.33 8.66
C ILE A 19 -3.24 -15.72 10.10
N GLU A 20 -3.68 -16.90 10.53
CA GLU A 20 -3.53 -17.35 11.91
C GLU A 20 -3.21 -18.86 12.04
N GLU A 21 -3.19 -19.58 10.93
CA GLU A 21 -3.08 -21.04 10.93
C GLU A 21 -1.65 -21.52 11.17
N ASP A 22 -1.50 -22.62 11.90
CA ASP A 22 -0.20 -23.27 12.14
C ASP A 22 0.54 -23.59 10.84
N SER A 23 -0.18 -24.01 9.81
CA SER A 23 0.38 -24.28 8.48
C SER A 23 0.97 -23.03 7.82
N GLN A 24 0.40 -21.85 8.08
CA GLN A 24 0.91 -20.56 7.61
C GLN A 24 2.10 -20.11 8.46
N TYR A 25 2.05 -20.32 9.77
CA TYR A 25 3.16 -20.04 10.68
C TYR A 25 4.39 -20.91 10.38
N ALA A 26 4.19 -22.16 9.96
CA ALA A 26 5.27 -23.08 9.58
C ALA A 26 6.07 -22.61 8.35
N LEU A 27 5.49 -21.73 7.51
CA LEU A 27 6.19 -21.18 6.36
C LEU A 27 7.35 -20.26 6.79
N PRO A 28 8.39 -20.14 5.94
CA PRO A 28 9.37 -19.07 6.06
C PRO A 28 8.68 -17.69 6.07
N ALA A 29 9.20 -16.77 6.90
CA ALA A 29 8.64 -15.42 7.04
C ALA A 29 8.51 -14.69 5.69
N GLU A 30 9.52 -14.81 4.83
CA GLU A 30 9.50 -14.25 3.47
C GLU A 30 8.34 -14.81 2.63
N GLN A 31 8.09 -16.12 2.71
CA GLN A 31 7.06 -16.78 1.92
C GLN A 31 5.66 -16.37 2.37
N VAL A 32 5.37 -16.42 3.68
CA VAL A 32 4.05 -16.02 4.17
C VAL A 32 3.80 -14.52 3.98
N SER A 33 4.83 -13.68 4.11
CA SER A 33 4.74 -12.25 3.81
C SER A 33 4.50 -11.97 2.33
N ALA A 34 5.13 -12.73 1.42
CA ALA A 34 4.89 -12.62 -0.01
C ALA A 34 3.46 -13.01 -0.39
N ILE A 35 2.91 -14.07 0.22
CA ILE A 35 1.51 -14.48 0.04
C ILE A 35 0.57 -13.36 0.49
N ALA A 36 0.78 -12.83 1.69
CA ALA A 36 -0.03 -11.75 2.23
C ALA A 36 0.05 -10.48 1.37
N ALA A 37 1.24 -10.11 0.92
CA ALA A 37 1.46 -8.96 0.06
C ALA A 37 0.80 -9.11 -1.31
N ALA A 38 0.82 -10.32 -1.89
CA ALA A 38 0.18 -10.62 -3.17
C ALA A 38 -1.36 -10.50 -3.08
N PHE A 39 -1.96 -11.00 -2.00
CA PHE A 39 -3.38 -10.82 -1.74
C PHE A 39 -3.73 -9.33 -1.60
N CYS A 40 -3.01 -8.63 -0.72
CA CYS A 40 -3.27 -7.21 -0.47
C CYS A 40 -3.09 -6.37 -1.74
N LYS A 41 -2.12 -6.73 -2.60
CA LYS A 41 -1.91 -6.06 -3.88
C LYS A 41 -3.10 -6.28 -4.81
N THR A 42 -3.59 -7.51 -4.90
CA THR A 42 -4.74 -7.85 -5.75
C THR A 42 -6.00 -7.09 -5.33
N VAL A 43 -6.24 -6.99 -4.01
CA VAL A 43 -7.34 -6.20 -3.44
C VAL A 43 -7.17 -4.72 -3.72
N ALA A 44 -5.96 -4.20 -3.51
CA ALA A 44 -5.60 -2.82 -3.80
C ALA A 44 -5.82 -2.49 -5.29
N ASP A 45 -5.27 -3.26 -6.21
CA ASP A 45 -5.40 -3.05 -7.65
C ASP A 45 -6.87 -3.01 -8.12
N ALA A 46 -7.79 -3.66 -7.38
CA ALA A 46 -9.23 -3.64 -7.61
C ALA A 46 -9.96 -2.40 -7.03
N GLY A 47 -9.24 -1.49 -6.38
CA GLY A 47 -9.74 -0.21 -5.86
C GLY A 47 -10.06 -0.18 -4.37
N TYR A 48 -9.75 -1.24 -3.61
CA TYR A 48 -10.04 -1.33 -2.18
C TYR A 48 -8.83 -0.97 -1.31
N ARG A 49 -9.06 -0.58 -0.06
CA ARG A 49 -8.00 -0.62 0.95
C ARG A 49 -7.75 -2.08 1.34
N ALA A 50 -6.50 -2.41 1.63
CA ALA A 50 -6.09 -3.75 2.02
C ALA A 50 -5.25 -3.72 3.30
N GLY A 51 -5.36 -4.79 4.09
CA GLY A 51 -4.61 -5.00 5.31
C GLY A 51 -4.40 -6.47 5.61
N VAL A 52 -3.64 -6.73 6.67
CA VAL A 52 -3.48 -8.08 7.23
C VAL A 52 -3.95 -8.07 8.67
N TYR A 53 -4.76 -9.07 9.02
CA TYR A 53 -5.15 -9.39 10.38
C TYR A 53 -4.36 -10.60 10.86
N SER A 54 -3.86 -10.56 12.09
CA SER A 54 -3.34 -11.74 12.81
C SER A 54 -3.02 -11.42 14.27
N TYR A 55 -2.73 -12.44 15.07
CA TYR A 55 -2.19 -12.30 16.42
C TYR A 55 -0.79 -11.67 16.43
N ALA A 56 -0.48 -10.98 17.53
CA ALA A 56 0.71 -10.13 17.65
C ALA A 56 2.04 -10.84 17.33
N ASP A 57 2.17 -12.12 17.66
CA ASP A 57 3.39 -12.88 17.39
C ASP A 57 3.60 -13.17 15.89
N MET A 58 2.54 -13.57 15.18
CA MET A 58 2.58 -13.76 13.72
C MET A 58 2.91 -12.45 12.99
N LEU A 59 2.29 -11.33 13.40
CA LEU A 59 2.61 -10.01 12.84
C LEU A 59 4.05 -9.57 13.13
N GLY A 60 4.54 -9.85 14.34
CA GLY A 60 5.88 -9.44 14.77
C GLY A 60 7.02 -10.27 14.18
N ASN A 61 6.81 -11.59 14.03
CA ASN A 61 7.88 -12.53 13.71
C ASN A 61 7.82 -13.10 12.29
N LYS A 62 6.64 -13.15 11.67
CA LYS A 62 6.43 -13.86 10.40
C LYS A 62 5.99 -12.93 9.28
N LEU A 63 5.00 -12.07 9.52
CA LEU A 63 4.45 -11.13 8.54
C LEU A 63 5.25 -9.82 8.53
N THR A 64 6.53 -9.96 8.16
CA THR A 64 7.52 -8.87 8.23
C THR A 64 7.99 -8.45 6.84
N GLY A 65 8.74 -7.35 6.78
CA GLY A 65 9.37 -6.87 5.55
C GLY A 65 8.64 -5.73 4.84
N SER A 66 9.35 -5.11 3.90
CA SER A 66 8.93 -3.87 3.24
C SER A 66 7.72 -4.05 2.30
N ALA A 67 7.49 -5.27 1.80
CA ALA A 67 6.36 -5.59 0.93
C ALA A 67 4.99 -5.38 1.62
N LEU A 68 4.94 -5.54 2.94
CA LEU A 68 3.73 -5.33 3.73
C LEU A 68 3.60 -3.91 4.28
N ALA A 69 4.66 -3.10 4.26
CA ALA A 69 4.66 -1.75 4.84
C ALA A 69 3.50 -0.84 4.38
N PRO A 70 3.03 -0.89 3.12
CA PRO A 70 1.93 -0.03 2.65
C PRO A 70 0.54 -0.37 3.19
N TYR A 71 0.33 -1.58 3.73
CA TYR A 71 -0.99 -2.09 4.09
C TYR A 71 -1.32 -1.88 5.57
N ASP A 72 -2.60 -1.81 5.91
CA ASP A 72 -3.03 -1.68 7.30
C ASP A 72 -2.78 -2.97 8.09
N LYS A 73 -2.64 -2.84 9.41
CA LYS A 73 -2.51 -3.98 10.33
C LYS A 73 -3.65 -3.95 11.33
N TRP A 74 -4.29 -5.11 11.47
CA TRP A 74 -5.26 -5.39 12.52
C TRP A 74 -4.65 -6.44 13.44
N VAL A 75 -4.27 -6.02 14.64
CA VAL A 75 -3.52 -6.85 15.58
C VAL A 75 -4.49 -7.50 16.55
N ALA A 76 -4.42 -8.82 16.74
CA ALA A 76 -5.08 -9.49 17.87
C ALA A 76 -4.11 -9.67 19.04
N HIS A 77 -4.50 -9.16 20.21
CA HIS A 77 -3.80 -9.39 21.46
C HIS A 77 -4.74 -9.08 22.63
N VAL A 78 -5.28 -10.11 23.26
CA VAL A 78 -6.28 -9.97 24.33
C VAL A 78 -5.62 -9.94 25.71
N ASP A 79 -6.36 -9.52 26.74
CA ASP A 79 -5.93 -9.49 28.14
C ASP A 79 -4.67 -8.67 28.43
N VAL A 80 -4.42 -7.65 27.61
CA VAL A 80 -3.29 -6.72 27.73
C VAL A 80 -3.74 -5.27 27.63
N SER A 81 -2.96 -4.34 28.19
CA SER A 81 -3.21 -2.90 28.08
C SER A 81 -2.76 -2.30 26.74
N ALA A 82 -1.89 -3.01 26.02
CA ALA A 82 -1.47 -2.66 24.67
C ALA A 82 -0.93 -3.92 23.95
N PRO A 83 -1.09 -4.05 22.62
CA PRO A 83 -0.55 -5.18 21.88
C PRO A 83 0.98 -5.26 21.94
N ARG A 84 1.52 -6.48 22.07
CA ARG A 84 2.96 -6.78 21.84
C ARG A 84 3.32 -6.75 20.35
N TYR A 85 3.09 -5.62 19.69
CA TYR A 85 3.47 -5.37 18.30
C TYR A 85 4.03 -3.95 18.18
N SER A 86 5.29 -3.82 17.75
CA SER A 86 6.01 -2.54 17.68
C SER A 86 5.81 -1.80 16.36
N GLY A 87 5.19 -2.43 15.36
CA GLY A 87 4.84 -1.80 14.11
C GLY A 87 3.58 -0.93 14.22
N ASN A 88 3.34 -0.12 13.19
CA ASN A 88 2.09 0.65 13.10
C ASN A 88 0.91 -0.29 12.83
N TYR A 89 -0.18 -0.11 13.58
CA TYR A 89 -1.45 -0.79 13.39
C TYR A 89 -2.60 0.22 13.44
N THR A 90 -3.73 -0.13 12.85
CA THR A 90 -4.90 0.74 12.74
C THR A 90 -6.12 0.16 13.42
N VAL A 91 -6.13 -1.14 13.69
CA VAL A 91 -7.18 -1.84 14.42
C VAL A 91 -6.52 -2.78 15.44
N TRP A 92 -7.10 -2.89 16.63
CA TRP A 92 -6.69 -3.82 17.67
C TRP A 92 -7.90 -4.62 18.16
N GLN A 93 -7.86 -5.94 17.97
CA GLN A 93 -8.76 -6.87 18.63
C GLN A 93 -8.30 -7.13 20.07
N TYR A 94 -9.04 -6.59 21.03
CA TYR A 94 -8.69 -6.61 22.45
C TYR A 94 -9.46 -7.65 23.26
N SER A 95 -10.49 -8.27 22.67
CA SER A 95 -11.25 -9.37 23.26
C SER A 95 -11.82 -10.29 22.19
N HIS A 96 -11.99 -11.58 22.52
CA HIS A 96 -12.75 -12.57 21.75
C HIS A 96 -13.97 -13.12 22.52
N THR A 97 -14.25 -12.54 23.69
CA THR A 97 -15.31 -12.97 24.61
C THR A 97 -16.23 -11.81 25.02
N GLY A 98 -16.23 -10.74 24.22
CA GLY A 98 -16.99 -9.54 24.47
C GLY A 98 -18.50 -9.75 24.39
N THR A 99 -19.24 -8.75 24.86
CA THR A 99 -20.70 -8.70 24.77
C THR A 99 -21.12 -7.34 24.25
N VAL A 100 -21.92 -7.32 23.19
CA VAL A 100 -22.47 -6.11 22.58
C VAL A 100 -24.00 -6.21 22.57
N PRO A 101 -24.73 -5.19 23.04
CA PRO A 101 -26.19 -5.18 22.93
C PRO A 101 -26.66 -5.43 21.49
N GLY A 102 -27.51 -6.44 21.30
CA GLY A 102 -27.99 -6.85 19.98
C GLY A 102 -27.30 -8.09 19.40
N VAL A 103 -26.23 -8.58 20.01
CA VAL A 103 -25.61 -9.87 19.66
C VAL A 103 -25.72 -10.85 20.83
N SER A 104 -26.28 -12.04 20.58
CA SER A 104 -26.60 -13.01 21.63
C SER A 104 -25.45 -13.93 22.02
N THR A 105 -24.37 -13.94 21.25
CA THR A 105 -23.17 -14.75 21.49
C THR A 105 -22.03 -13.88 21.97
N GLN A 106 -20.98 -14.52 22.50
CA GLN A 106 -19.70 -13.86 22.64
C GLN A 106 -19.19 -13.43 21.27
N VAL A 107 -18.52 -12.28 21.24
CA VAL A 107 -17.99 -11.66 20.02
C VAL A 107 -16.61 -11.08 20.25
N ASP A 108 -15.89 -10.94 19.15
CA ASP A 108 -14.67 -10.15 19.11
C ASP A 108 -14.99 -8.67 19.34
N LEU A 109 -14.09 -7.97 20.03
CA LEU A 109 -14.17 -6.53 20.25
C LEU A 109 -12.89 -5.86 19.78
N ASP A 110 -13.09 -4.77 19.05
CA ASP A 110 -12.02 -4.07 18.37
C ASP A 110 -12.00 -2.58 18.68
N TYR A 111 -10.81 -2.03 18.82
CA TYR A 111 -10.57 -0.60 18.71
C TYR A 111 -10.11 -0.27 17.30
N SER A 112 -10.79 0.66 16.65
CA SER A 112 -10.32 1.28 15.41
C SER A 112 -9.68 2.63 15.73
N TYR A 113 -8.40 2.78 15.40
CA TYR A 113 -7.61 3.99 15.64
C TYR A 113 -7.53 4.91 14.42
N ARG A 114 -8.17 4.51 13.32
CA ARG A 114 -8.11 5.21 12.05
C ARG A 114 -9.51 5.36 11.48
N ASP A 115 -9.86 6.61 11.20
CA ASP A 115 -11.03 6.90 10.38
C ASP A 115 -10.75 6.53 8.92
N TYR A 116 -11.67 5.76 8.33
CA TYR A 116 -11.59 5.31 6.96
C TYR A 116 -12.65 6.01 6.10
N PRO A 117 -12.36 7.20 5.54
CA PRO A 117 -13.35 7.93 4.75
C PRO A 117 -13.71 7.19 3.45
N ASN A 118 -14.97 7.31 3.05
CA ASN A 118 -15.51 6.76 1.79
C ASN A 118 -15.66 7.91 0.76
N PRO A 119 -15.34 7.73 -0.54
CA PRO A 119 -14.70 6.57 -1.16
C PRO A 119 -13.30 6.31 -0.62
N ALA A 120 -12.95 5.02 -0.54
CA ALA A 120 -11.57 4.62 -0.38
C ALA A 120 -10.73 5.39 -1.43
N PRO A 121 -9.65 6.10 -1.03
CA PRO A 121 -8.78 6.72 -2.00
C PRO A 121 -8.30 5.60 -2.90
N GLN A 122 -8.38 5.84 -4.22
CA GLN A 122 -7.98 4.89 -5.24
C GLN A 122 -6.66 4.25 -4.82
N ALA A 123 -6.65 2.92 -4.69
CA ALA A 123 -5.54 2.23 -4.07
C ALA A 123 -4.24 2.64 -4.74
N ARG A 124 -3.24 2.94 -3.92
CA ARG A 124 -1.94 3.35 -4.43
C ARG A 124 -1.36 2.17 -5.17
N ASP A 125 -1.21 2.28 -6.49
CA ASP A 125 -0.52 1.25 -7.26
C ASP A 125 0.92 1.12 -6.74
N ILE A 126 1.21 -0.02 -6.11
CA ILE A 126 2.50 -0.31 -5.49
C ILE A 126 3.44 -1.10 -6.41
N SER A 127 3.03 -1.35 -7.66
CA SER A 127 3.81 -2.09 -8.65
C SER A 127 5.19 -1.46 -8.92
N LEU A 128 5.32 -0.16 -8.64
CA LEU A 128 6.55 0.60 -8.72
C LEU A 128 6.63 1.58 -7.53
N LEU A 129 7.38 1.20 -6.50
CA LEU A 129 7.57 2.01 -5.28
C LEU A 129 8.47 3.21 -5.58
N SER A 130 8.09 4.41 -5.11
CA SER A 130 8.91 5.62 -5.25
C SER A 130 9.53 6.02 -3.92
N ASP A 131 10.77 6.52 -3.96
CA ASP A 131 11.45 7.19 -2.84
C ASP A 131 10.91 8.58 -2.50
N SER A 132 10.00 9.11 -3.33
CA SER A 132 9.45 10.47 -3.18
C SER A 132 8.05 10.48 -2.54
N PRO A 133 7.66 11.61 -1.90
CA PRO A 133 6.28 11.85 -1.51
C PRO A 133 5.34 11.96 -2.72
N SER A 134 4.03 11.88 -2.49
CA SER A 134 3.01 11.95 -3.55
C SER A 134 2.99 13.27 -4.32
N ALA A 135 3.60 14.32 -3.77
CA ALA A 135 3.76 15.61 -4.43
C ALA A 135 5.11 16.25 -4.07
N ILE A 136 5.70 16.96 -5.03
CA ILE A 136 6.89 17.79 -4.84
C ILE A 136 6.70 19.16 -5.49
N THR A 137 7.43 20.15 -4.98
CA THR A 137 7.52 21.49 -5.58
C THR A 137 8.96 21.74 -6.00
N LEU A 138 9.17 22.21 -7.23
CA LEU A 138 10.48 22.53 -7.79
C LEU A 138 10.51 23.96 -8.29
N GLN A 139 11.62 24.66 -8.06
CA GLN A 139 11.88 25.93 -8.72
C GLN A 139 12.18 25.70 -10.21
N LYS A 140 11.72 26.59 -11.09
CA LYS A 140 12.06 26.55 -12.51
C LYS A 140 13.58 26.39 -12.72
N GLY A 141 13.97 25.49 -13.63
CA GLY A 141 15.35 25.12 -13.94
C GLY A 141 15.96 24.06 -13.02
N LYS A 142 15.34 23.75 -11.88
CA LYS A 142 15.80 22.68 -10.99
C LYS A 142 15.35 21.31 -11.48
N SER A 143 16.07 20.29 -11.03
CA SER A 143 15.82 18.90 -11.37
C SER A 143 15.66 18.05 -10.13
N TYR A 144 14.91 16.96 -10.26
CA TYR A 144 14.78 15.93 -9.24
C TYR A 144 14.96 14.56 -9.90
N THR A 145 15.60 13.63 -9.20
CA THR A 145 15.76 12.25 -9.67
C THR A 145 14.99 11.35 -8.74
N PHE A 146 13.92 10.74 -9.25
CA PHE A 146 13.17 9.71 -8.55
C PHE A 146 13.94 8.39 -8.61
N LYS A 147 13.91 7.63 -7.52
CA LYS A 147 14.20 6.19 -7.51
C LYS A 147 12.88 5.42 -7.48
N PHE A 148 12.72 4.56 -8.45
CA PHE A 148 11.58 3.66 -8.59
C PHE A 148 12.03 2.20 -8.44
N THR A 149 11.48 1.49 -7.47
CA THR A 149 11.76 0.07 -7.23
C THR A 149 10.59 -0.77 -7.75
N PRO A 150 10.81 -1.60 -8.79
CA PRO A 150 9.83 -2.59 -9.23
C PRO A 150 9.37 -3.49 -8.08
N ASN A 151 8.08 -3.76 -8.00
CA ASN A 151 7.48 -4.64 -7.01
C ASN A 151 6.43 -5.53 -7.67
N GLY A 152 6.87 -6.72 -8.11
CA GLY A 152 6.01 -7.69 -8.78
C GLY A 152 5.70 -7.38 -10.25
N ILE A 153 6.42 -6.45 -10.89
CA ILE A 153 6.31 -6.21 -12.35
C ILE A 153 7.46 -6.87 -13.10
N SER A 154 7.14 -7.50 -14.23
CA SER A 154 8.10 -8.09 -15.17
C SER A 154 8.31 -7.24 -16.43
N GLY A 155 7.43 -6.28 -16.70
CA GLY A 155 7.51 -5.38 -17.85
C GLY A 155 8.43 -4.17 -17.62
N LEU A 156 8.95 -3.60 -18.72
CA LEU A 156 9.76 -2.38 -18.69
C LEU A 156 8.86 -1.14 -18.49
N PRO A 157 8.98 -0.40 -17.36
CA PRO A 157 8.18 0.80 -17.15
C PRO A 157 8.70 1.96 -18.01
N ALA A 158 7.79 2.59 -18.76
CA ALA A 158 7.99 3.88 -19.39
C ALA A 158 7.59 5.01 -18.43
N PHE A 159 8.15 6.21 -18.60
CA PHE A 159 7.85 7.37 -17.75
C PHE A 159 7.56 8.62 -18.57
N SER A 160 6.52 9.35 -18.22
CA SER A 160 6.06 10.53 -18.93
C SER A 160 5.56 11.61 -17.96
N SER A 161 5.54 12.85 -18.40
CA SER A 161 4.83 13.94 -17.71
C SER A 161 3.53 14.25 -18.44
N GLY A 162 2.49 14.64 -17.69
CA GLY A 162 1.22 15.08 -18.28
C GLY A 162 1.34 16.38 -19.09
N ASN A 163 2.35 17.20 -18.80
CA ASN A 163 2.67 18.43 -19.52
C ASN A 163 4.20 18.60 -19.61
N SER A 164 4.76 18.34 -20.80
CA SER A 164 6.19 18.45 -21.07
C SER A 164 6.72 19.89 -21.16
N ALA A 165 5.83 20.89 -21.26
CA ALA A 165 6.21 22.30 -21.18
C ALA A 165 6.52 22.71 -19.73
N ALA A 166 5.80 22.14 -18.75
CA ALA A 166 6.04 22.39 -17.34
C ALA A 166 7.16 21.51 -16.77
N VAL A 167 7.12 20.20 -17.02
CA VAL A 167 8.09 19.23 -16.48
C VAL A 167 8.55 18.30 -17.58
N LYS A 168 9.86 18.20 -17.80
CA LYS A 168 10.46 17.29 -18.78
C LYS A 168 11.04 16.07 -18.08
N VAL A 169 10.75 14.88 -18.57
CA VAL A 169 11.51 13.67 -18.23
C VAL A 169 12.79 13.69 -19.06
N VAL A 170 13.94 13.88 -18.41
CA VAL A 170 15.22 14.14 -19.09
C VAL A 170 16.18 12.96 -19.06
N SER A 171 16.02 12.02 -18.12
CA SER A 171 16.76 10.76 -18.17
C SER A 171 15.99 9.62 -17.50
N ARG A 172 16.27 8.40 -17.96
CA ARG A 172 15.77 7.13 -17.42
C ARG A 172 16.95 6.16 -17.41
N LYS A 173 17.38 5.73 -16.22
CA LYS A 173 18.50 4.79 -16.07
C LYS A 173 18.07 3.60 -15.22
N ASN A 174 18.35 2.40 -15.69
CA ASN A 174 18.23 1.20 -14.87
C ASN A 174 19.59 0.93 -14.21
N ALA A 175 19.60 0.79 -12.89
CA ALA A 175 20.79 0.39 -12.14
C ALA A 175 20.40 -0.38 -10.88
N GLY A 176 20.98 -1.56 -10.68
CA GLY A 176 20.71 -2.41 -9.52
C GLY A 176 19.22 -2.82 -9.40
N GLY A 177 18.55 -3.07 -10.53
CA GLY A 177 17.12 -3.43 -10.56
C GLY A 177 16.15 -2.27 -10.30
N CYS A 178 16.66 -1.06 -10.00
CA CYS A 178 15.86 0.14 -9.80
C CYS A 178 15.90 1.06 -11.03
N TRP A 179 14.87 1.87 -11.19
CA TRP A 179 14.77 2.91 -12.21
C TRP A 179 15.01 4.29 -11.61
N TYR A 180 16.01 4.99 -12.14
CA TYR A 180 16.33 6.36 -11.79
C TYR A 180 15.79 7.28 -12.89
N VAL A 181 14.78 8.08 -12.56
CA VAL A 181 14.08 8.93 -13.51
C VAL A 181 14.33 10.38 -13.13
N LYS A 182 15.11 11.09 -13.95
CA LYS A 182 15.36 12.51 -13.74
C LYS A 182 14.32 13.34 -14.47
N ILE A 183 13.74 14.29 -13.76
CA ILE A 183 12.90 15.34 -14.31
C ILE A 183 13.57 16.70 -14.18
N THR A 184 13.17 17.65 -15.03
CA THR A 184 13.55 19.06 -14.94
C THR A 184 12.29 19.93 -15.01
N ALA A 185 12.19 20.89 -14.09
CA ALA A 185 11.16 21.93 -14.09
C ALA A 185 11.46 22.94 -15.20
N ALA A 186 10.72 22.88 -16.30
CA ALA A 186 10.96 23.66 -17.51
C ALA A 186 10.10 24.93 -17.61
N GLY A 187 8.87 24.89 -17.10
CA GLY A 187 7.90 25.98 -17.18
C GLY A 187 6.97 25.98 -15.98
N ALA A 188 6.36 27.13 -15.69
CA ALA A 188 5.45 27.28 -14.56
C ALA A 188 4.19 26.41 -14.70
N GLY A 189 3.61 26.02 -13.57
CA GLY A 189 2.38 25.23 -13.49
C GLY A 189 2.55 23.90 -12.77
N ALA A 190 1.46 23.14 -12.66
CA ALA A 190 1.45 21.83 -12.03
C ALA A 190 1.14 20.74 -13.06
N THR A 191 1.87 19.63 -12.99
CA THR A 191 1.62 18.43 -13.80
C THR A 191 1.95 17.18 -13.00
N SER A 192 1.50 16.02 -13.47
CA SER A 192 1.87 14.74 -12.87
C SER A 192 2.99 14.04 -13.65
N LEU A 193 3.85 13.31 -12.94
CA LEU A 193 4.70 12.26 -13.48
C LEU A 193 3.91 10.94 -13.47
N TYR A 194 3.95 10.23 -14.59
CA TYR A 194 3.31 8.93 -14.78
C TYR A 194 4.34 7.86 -15.08
N SER A 195 4.01 6.62 -14.74
CA SER A 195 4.65 5.44 -15.34
C SER A 195 3.63 4.63 -16.12
N THR A 196 4.10 3.89 -17.11
CA THR A 196 3.26 2.95 -17.88
C THR A 196 4.02 1.65 -18.09
N VAL A 197 3.41 0.51 -17.77
CA VAL A 197 3.91 -0.81 -18.16
C VAL A 197 3.23 -1.21 -19.48
N SER A 198 3.94 -1.92 -20.36
CA SER A 198 3.40 -2.32 -21.66
C SER A 198 2.07 -3.08 -21.51
N GLY A 199 1.03 -2.63 -22.20
CA GLY A 199 -0.32 -3.21 -22.12
C GLY A 199 -1.18 -2.71 -20.94
N GLU A 200 -0.63 -1.88 -20.05
CA GLU A 200 -1.34 -1.33 -18.89
C GLU A 200 -1.66 0.17 -19.06
N LYS A 201 -2.64 0.65 -18.28
CA LYS A 201 -2.99 2.09 -18.24
C LYS A 201 -1.88 2.87 -17.52
N PRO A 202 -1.61 4.15 -17.89
CA PRO A 202 -0.68 4.99 -17.16
C PRO A 202 -1.11 5.20 -15.70
N VAL A 203 -0.15 5.08 -14.79
CA VAL A 203 -0.33 5.28 -13.35
C VAL A 203 0.38 6.56 -12.92
N ARG A 204 -0.33 7.44 -12.21
CA ARG A 204 0.26 8.66 -11.63
C ARG A 204 1.19 8.30 -10.47
N ARG A 205 2.44 8.76 -10.52
CA ARG A 205 3.47 8.51 -9.50
C ARG A 205 3.70 9.68 -8.55
N CYS A 206 3.67 10.90 -9.07
CA CYS A 206 3.91 12.11 -8.28
C CYS A 206 3.25 13.32 -8.95
N VAL A 207 2.72 14.25 -8.15
CA VAL A 207 2.36 15.60 -8.62
C VAL A 207 3.57 16.51 -8.49
N VAL A 208 3.90 17.26 -9.53
CA VAL A 208 5.04 18.17 -9.58
C VAL A 208 4.51 19.57 -9.85
N THR A 209 4.75 20.48 -8.90
CA THR A 209 4.44 21.90 -9.04
C THR A 209 5.72 22.66 -9.34
N VAL A 210 5.70 23.50 -10.38
CA VAL A 210 6.81 24.38 -10.73
C VAL A 210 6.49 25.80 -10.28
N VAL A 211 7.34 26.33 -9.40
CA VAL A 211 7.30 27.70 -8.88
C VAL A 211 8.49 28.54 -9.35
#